data_AF-A0A843KCY1-F1
#
_entry.id   AF-A0A843KCY1-F1
#
_cell.length_a   1.000
_cell.length_b   1.000
_cell.length_c   1.000
_cell.angle_alpha   90.00
_cell.angle_beta   90.00
_cell.angle_gamma   90.00
#
_symmetry.space_group_name_H-M   'P 1'
#
loop_
_entity.id
_entity.type
_entity.pdbx_description
1 polymer ?
#
loop_
_entity_poly.entity_id
_entity_poly.type
_entity_poly.pdbx_seq_one_letter_code
_entity_poly.pdbx_strand_id
1 'polypeptide(L)'
;MTKLADARIKAFGPSPGADESILEIPASDLQGLLSEMVETYNSMVELVKDSGILRGRDLARLTARASDSLMAARSPIDKMLLLNAFIRQLLSRLKAHMKAQPGQAGRIVQVVSKIQARAIKIVDYIQARAEGRKEISLDSSQARTMLAGSGEHVSRKECIRAMRRAEKLCPALECNHKPGDGRQTMRLTGLVRDLLDCDIWQRSGMTV
;
A
#
# COMPACT_ATOMS: atom_id res chain seq x y z
N MET A 1 -5.89 20.51 -8.68
CA MET A 1 -4.56 20.75 -8.08
C MET A 1 -3.76 21.63 -9.02
N THR A 2 -3.17 22.66 -8.42
CA THR A 2 -2.23 23.64 -8.95
C THR A 2 -1.17 22.99 -9.84
N LYS A 3 -1.07 23.43 -11.11
CA LYS A 3 0.12 23.15 -11.91
C LYS A 3 1.31 23.77 -11.17
N LEU A 4 2.43 23.05 -11.10
CA LEU A 4 3.70 23.65 -10.66
C LEU A 4 3.95 24.90 -11.51
N ALA A 5 4.49 25.97 -10.93
CA ALA A 5 4.84 27.16 -11.68
C ALA A 5 5.74 26.79 -12.86
N ASP A 6 5.53 27.41 -14.03
CA ASP A 6 6.43 27.28 -15.18
C ASP A 6 7.79 27.86 -14.80
N ALA A 7 8.64 27.00 -14.24
CA ALA A 7 9.98 27.36 -13.81
C ALA A 7 10.84 27.55 -15.05
N ARG A 8 11.10 28.81 -15.40
CA ARG A 8 12.10 29.20 -16.40
C ARG A 8 13.36 29.64 -15.68
N ILE A 9 14.52 29.37 -16.28
CA ILE A 9 15.77 29.99 -15.86
C ILE A 9 15.57 31.51 -15.99
N LYS A 10 15.68 32.24 -14.87
CA LYS A 10 15.62 33.70 -14.91
C LYS A 10 16.87 34.19 -15.61
N ALA A 11 16.70 34.87 -16.75
CA ALA A 11 17.82 35.53 -17.41
C ALA A 11 18.47 36.52 -16.44
N PHE A 12 19.79 36.43 -16.28
CA PHE A 12 20.54 37.36 -15.45
C PHE A 12 20.65 38.71 -16.16
N GLY A 13 19.71 39.62 -15.89
CA GLY A 13 19.77 41.03 -16.32
C GLY A 13 19.46 41.31 -17.80
N PRO A 14 19.35 42.60 -18.19
CA PRO A 14 19.02 43.00 -19.56
C PRO A 14 20.25 42.80 -20.46
N SER A 15 20.28 41.73 -21.24
CA SER A 15 21.31 41.56 -22.27
C SER A 15 20.92 42.36 -23.51
N PRO A 16 21.77 43.28 -24.01
CA PRO A 16 21.62 43.82 -25.35
C PRO A 16 21.92 42.69 -26.36
N GLY A 17 21.12 42.60 -27.42
CA GLY A 17 21.43 41.91 -28.69
C GLY A 17 21.98 40.48 -28.60
N ALA A 18 21.10 39.51 -28.87
CA ALA A 18 21.38 38.17 -29.39
C ALA A 18 22.86 37.78 -29.55
N ASP A 19 23.38 37.07 -28.55
CA ASP A 19 24.32 35.96 -28.69
C ASP A 19 23.99 34.98 -27.54
N GLU A 20 24.04 33.68 -27.82
CA GLU A 20 23.69 32.64 -26.84
C GLU A 20 24.43 32.88 -25.52
N SER A 21 23.69 33.21 -24.46
CA SER A 21 24.30 33.49 -23.16
C SER A 21 24.98 32.21 -22.66
N ILE A 22 26.31 32.17 -22.74
CA ILE A 22 27.11 31.05 -22.25
C ILE A 22 26.99 31.03 -20.73
N LEU A 23 26.33 29.99 -20.20
CA LEU A 23 26.23 29.74 -18.77
C LEU A 23 27.32 28.76 -18.36
N GLU A 24 28.34 29.25 -17.66
CA GLU A 24 29.37 28.40 -17.05
C GLU A 24 28.82 27.79 -15.75
N ILE A 25 28.75 26.46 -15.71
CA ILE A 25 28.31 25.71 -14.52
C ILE A 25 29.53 24.96 -13.97
N PRO A 26 29.84 25.08 -12.67
CA PRO A 26 30.90 24.28 -12.05
C PRO A 26 30.67 22.79 -12.25
N ALA A 27 31.72 22.06 -12.60
CA ALA A 27 31.63 20.61 -12.79
C ALA A 27 31.18 19.88 -11.51
N SER A 28 31.51 20.41 -10.33
CA SER A 28 31.05 19.91 -9.03
C SER A 28 29.54 19.94 -8.90
N ASP A 29 28.90 21.01 -9.36
CA ASP A 29 27.46 21.23 -9.20
C ASP A 29 26.70 20.31 -10.15
N LEU A 30 27.21 20.16 -11.37
CA LEU A 30 26.67 19.24 -12.35
C LEU A 30 26.83 17.77 -11.91
N GLN A 31 27.96 17.43 -11.29
CA GLN A 31 28.20 16.10 -10.72
C GLN A 31 27.31 15.84 -9.49
N GLY A 32 27.08 16.85 -8.64
CA GLY A 32 26.16 16.77 -7.51
C GLY A 32 24.74 16.45 -7.99
N LEU A 33 24.25 17.19 -8.98
CA LEU A 33 22.92 16.96 -9.56
C LEU A 33 22.80 15.59 -10.24
N LEU A 34 23.83 15.13 -10.96
CA LEU A 34 23.87 13.78 -11.50
C LEU A 34 23.80 12.71 -10.40
N SER A 35 24.46 12.93 -9.27
CA SER A 35 24.47 12.01 -8.13
C SER A 35 23.09 11.90 -7.49
N GLU A 36 22.41 13.03 -7.26
CA GLU A 36 21.02 13.04 -6.77
C GLU A 36 20.04 12.33 -7.72
N MET A 37 20.23 12.48 -9.03
CA MET A 37 19.42 11.78 -10.03
C MET A 37 19.65 10.26 -10.00
N VAL A 38 20.90 9.83 -9.81
CA VAL A 38 21.23 8.40 -9.64
C VAL A 38 20.61 7.83 -8.36
N GLU A 39 20.68 8.55 -7.24
CA GLU A 39 20.04 8.16 -5.99
C GLU A 39 18.51 8.05 -6.14
N THR A 40 17.91 8.99 -6.86
CA THR A 40 16.48 8.94 -7.18
C THR A 40 16.13 7.70 -8.01
N TYR A 41 16.94 7.38 -9.03
CA TYR A 41 16.77 6.17 -9.82
C TYR A 41 16.89 4.89 -8.97
N ASN A 42 17.90 4.81 -8.11
CA ASN A 42 18.12 3.65 -7.23
C ASN A 42 16.97 3.46 -6.23
N SER A 43 16.49 4.54 -5.63
CA SER A 43 15.32 4.52 -4.74
C SER A 43 14.07 3.99 -5.45
N MET A 44 13.87 4.41 -6.71
CA MET A 44 12.78 3.93 -7.54
C MET A 44 12.91 2.45 -7.92
N VAL A 45 14.14 1.96 -8.13
CA VAL A 45 14.42 0.53 -8.38
C VAL A 45 14.05 -0.32 -7.16
N GLU A 46 14.46 0.07 -5.96
CA GLU A 46 14.08 -0.63 -4.73
C GLU A 46 12.56 -0.62 -4.53
N LEU A 47 11.90 0.52 -4.76
CA LEU A 47 10.44 0.59 -4.66
C LEU A 47 9.72 -0.35 -5.66
N VAL A 48 10.21 -0.45 -6.90
CA VAL A 48 9.69 -1.38 -7.92
C VAL A 48 9.93 -2.85 -7.53
N LYS A 49 11.04 -3.13 -6.86
CA LYS A 49 11.40 -4.46 -6.35
C LYS A 49 10.53 -4.87 -5.16
N ASP A 50 10.39 -3.99 -4.17
CA ASP A 50 9.60 -4.24 -2.95
C ASP A 50 8.10 -4.39 -3.25
N SER A 51 7.61 -3.65 -4.26
CA SER A 51 6.23 -3.80 -4.75
C SER A 51 6.01 -5.03 -5.63
N GLY A 52 7.05 -5.81 -5.95
CA GLY A 52 6.96 -7.02 -6.76
C GLY A 52 6.48 -6.77 -8.21
N ILE A 53 6.60 -5.54 -8.71
CA ILE A 53 6.10 -5.13 -10.03
C ILE A 53 6.85 -5.83 -11.16
N LEU A 54 8.16 -5.98 -10.99
CA LEU A 54 9.03 -6.68 -11.93
C LEU A 54 9.64 -7.91 -11.28
N ARG A 55 9.75 -8.98 -12.06
CA ARG A 55 10.53 -10.15 -11.65
C ARG A 55 12.00 -9.76 -11.56
N GLY A 56 12.75 -10.32 -10.61
CA GLY A 56 14.15 -9.96 -10.37
C GLY A 56 15.04 -10.05 -11.61
N ARG A 57 14.81 -11.02 -12.50
CA ARG A 57 15.52 -11.15 -13.79
C ARG A 57 15.26 -9.97 -14.73
N ASP A 58 14.00 -9.52 -14.83
CA ASP A 58 13.62 -8.44 -15.73
C ASP A 58 14.08 -7.09 -15.18
N LEU A 59 14.03 -6.92 -13.86
CA LEU A 59 14.58 -5.76 -13.18
C LEU A 59 16.09 -5.66 -13.41
N ALA A 60 16.83 -6.75 -13.22
CA ALA A 60 18.29 -6.80 -13.45
C ALA A 60 18.67 -6.49 -14.91
N ARG A 61 17.89 -6.99 -15.88
CA ARG A 61 18.09 -6.65 -17.31
C ARG A 61 17.85 -5.16 -17.58
N LEU A 62 16.84 -4.57 -16.93
CA LEU A 62 16.51 -3.16 -17.11
C LEU A 62 17.60 -2.26 -16.52
N THR A 63 18.05 -2.54 -15.30
CA THR A 63 19.11 -1.77 -14.63
C THR A 63 20.44 -1.91 -15.36
N ALA A 64 20.81 -3.10 -15.85
CA ALA A 64 22.01 -3.31 -16.66
C ALA A 64 21.98 -2.45 -17.94
N ARG A 65 20.88 -2.50 -18.70
CA ARG A 65 20.73 -1.69 -19.92
C ARG A 65 20.79 -0.19 -19.64
N ALA A 66 20.20 0.27 -18.53
CA ALA A 66 20.26 1.66 -18.11
C ALA A 66 21.71 2.07 -17.78
N SER A 67 22.45 1.21 -17.06
CA SER A 67 23.86 1.42 -16.75
C SER A 67 24.73 1.49 -18.01
N ASP A 68 24.59 0.54 -18.93
CA ASP A 68 25.33 0.52 -20.20
C ASP A 68 25.09 1.78 -21.02
N SER A 69 23.82 2.22 -21.08
CA SER A 69 23.43 3.43 -21.82
C SER A 69 23.99 4.71 -21.19
N LEU A 70 24.08 4.77 -19.85
CA LEU A 70 24.68 5.90 -19.14
C LEU A 70 26.20 5.94 -19.29
N MET A 71 26.86 4.78 -19.33
CA MET A 71 28.30 4.69 -19.56
C MET A 71 28.67 5.02 -21.02
N ALA A 72 27.80 4.71 -21.98
CA ALA A 72 27.99 5.06 -23.39
C ALA A 72 27.78 6.55 -23.69
N ALA A 73 27.04 7.28 -22.84
CA ALA A 73 26.75 8.69 -23.05
C ALA A 73 28.00 9.57 -22.87
N ARG A 74 28.28 10.39 -23.88
CA ARG A 74 29.50 11.22 -23.94
C ARG A 74 29.36 12.55 -23.22
N SER A 75 28.19 13.18 -23.24
CA SER A 75 27.97 14.46 -22.58
C SER A 75 27.27 14.29 -21.21
N PRO A 76 27.58 15.13 -20.21
CA PRO A 76 26.87 15.13 -18.93
C PRO A 76 25.37 15.42 -19.08
N ILE A 77 24.99 16.28 -20.03
CA ILE A 77 23.60 16.61 -20.31
C ILE A 77 22.85 15.38 -20.86
N ASP A 78 23.47 14.62 -21.77
CA ASP A 78 22.88 13.37 -22.27
C ASP A 78 22.67 12.36 -21.14
N LYS A 79 23.64 12.26 -20.21
CA LYS A 79 23.50 11.41 -19.01
C LYS A 79 22.31 11.83 -18.15
N MET A 80 22.13 13.13 -17.92
CA MET A 80 20.97 13.66 -17.18
C MET A 80 19.65 13.35 -17.90
N LEU A 81 19.59 13.56 -19.22
CA LEU A 81 18.39 13.28 -20.01
C LEU A 81 18.03 11.80 -19.99
N LEU A 82 19.02 10.92 -20.13
CA LEU A 82 18.85 9.46 -20.04
C LEU A 82 18.38 9.03 -18.65
N LEU A 83 19.01 9.53 -17.58
CA LEU A 83 18.58 9.25 -16.20
C LEU A 83 17.12 9.66 -15.98
N ASN A 84 16.73 10.85 -16.42
CA ASN A 84 15.36 11.33 -16.31
C ASN A 84 14.38 10.44 -17.11
N ALA A 85 14.77 9.98 -18.30
CA ALA A 85 13.97 9.06 -19.10
C ALA A 85 13.79 7.71 -18.37
N PHE A 86 14.85 7.15 -17.79
CA PHE A 86 14.77 5.90 -17.02
C PHE A 86 13.93 6.05 -15.74
N ILE A 87 14.05 7.16 -15.02
CA ILE A 87 13.19 7.46 -13.86
C ILE A 87 11.71 7.53 -14.30
N ARG A 88 11.41 8.22 -15.40
CA ARG A 88 10.06 8.28 -15.97
C ARG A 88 9.54 6.91 -16.40
N GLN A 89 10.42 6.05 -16.89
CA GLN A 89 10.09 4.66 -17.25
C GLN A 89 9.72 3.82 -16.02
N LEU A 90 10.42 3.99 -14.89
CA LEU A 90 10.06 3.32 -13.63
C LEU A 90 8.74 3.88 -13.07
N LEU A 91 8.58 5.21 -13.09
CA LEU A 91 7.34 5.88 -12.68
C LEU A 91 6.12 5.44 -13.48
N SER A 92 6.25 5.24 -14.80
CA SER A 92 5.14 4.81 -15.64
C SER A 92 4.70 3.38 -15.30
N ARG A 93 5.65 2.49 -15.00
CA ARG A 93 5.37 1.12 -14.51
C ARG A 93 4.66 1.13 -13.17
N LEU A 94 5.10 1.99 -12.25
CA LEU A 94 4.43 2.18 -10.97
C LEU A 94 3.00 2.68 -11.13
N LYS A 95 2.79 3.71 -11.96
CA LYS A 95 1.44 4.20 -12.27
C LYS A 95 0.58 3.11 -12.90
N ALA A 96 1.13 2.31 -13.80
CA ALA A 96 0.41 1.20 -14.41
C ALA A 96 0.04 0.14 -13.36
N HIS A 97 0.96 -0.19 -12.45
CA HIS A 97 0.70 -1.11 -11.35
C HIS A 97 -0.38 -0.56 -10.41
N MET A 98 -0.29 0.71 -9.99
CA MET A 98 -1.31 1.35 -9.14
C MET A 98 -2.69 1.42 -9.81
N LYS A 99 -2.75 1.57 -11.14
CA LYS A 99 -4.01 1.53 -11.90
C LYS A 99 -4.55 0.11 -12.08
N ALA A 100 -3.66 -0.86 -12.25
CA ALA A 100 -4.00 -2.27 -12.42
C ALA A 100 -4.37 -2.93 -11.08
N GLN A 101 -3.86 -2.41 -9.97
CA GLN A 101 -4.38 -2.72 -8.65
C GLN A 101 -5.87 -2.34 -8.65
N PRO A 102 -6.79 -3.28 -8.38
CA PRO A 102 -8.20 -2.97 -8.32
C PRO A 102 -8.39 -1.91 -7.24
N GLY A 103 -8.68 -0.69 -7.64
CA GLY A 103 -8.96 0.39 -6.71
C GLY A 103 -10.20 0.03 -5.91
N GLN A 104 -10.02 -0.52 -4.71
CA GLN A 104 -11.01 -0.76 -3.65
C GLN A 104 -12.43 -1.23 -4.05
N ALA A 105 -12.66 -1.75 -5.25
CA ALA A 105 -13.98 -2.12 -5.77
C ALA A 105 -14.19 -3.64 -5.83
N GLY A 106 -13.22 -4.41 -5.37
CA GLY A 106 -13.32 -5.86 -5.29
C GLY A 106 -12.27 -6.40 -4.33
N ARG A 107 -12.59 -6.41 -3.03
CA ARG A 107 -11.78 -7.08 -2.01
C ARG A 107 -11.67 -8.55 -2.40
N ILE A 108 -10.57 -8.95 -3.05
CA ILE A 108 -10.24 -10.37 -3.22
C ILE A 108 -9.71 -10.84 -1.87
N VAL A 109 -10.63 -11.27 -1.02
CA VAL A 109 -10.28 -11.95 0.22
C VAL A 109 -9.80 -13.35 -0.17
N GLN A 110 -8.50 -13.61 -0.09
CA GLN A 110 -7.99 -14.97 -0.20
C GLN A 110 -8.37 -15.73 1.08
N VAL A 111 -9.58 -16.27 1.06
CA VAL A 111 -10.12 -17.09 2.13
C VAL A 111 -9.50 -18.48 2.04
N VAL A 112 -8.60 -18.82 2.96
CA VAL A 112 -7.98 -20.16 2.99
C VAL A 112 -8.91 -21.20 3.64
N SER A 113 -9.92 -20.75 4.42
CA SER A 113 -10.91 -21.65 5.03
C SER A 113 -12.27 -21.00 5.29
N LYS A 114 -13.35 -21.80 5.36
CA LYS A 114 -14.70 -21.33 5.73
C LYS A 114 -14.73 -20.55 7.05
N ILE A 115 -13.88 -20.92 8.02
CA ILE A 115 -13.78 -20.22 9.31
C ILE A 115 -13.20 -18.82 9.12
N GLN A 116 -12.19 -18.67 8.26
CA GLN A 116 -11.60 -17.37 7.95
C GLN A 116 -12.58 -16.46 7.21
N ALA A 117 -13.35 -16.97 6.25
CA ALA A 117 -14.42 -16.20 5.61
C ALA A 117 -15.42 -15.66 6.63
N ARG A 118 -15.85 -16.52 7.57
CA ARG A 118 -16.80 -16.14 8.63
C ARG A 118 -16.19 -15.14 9.60
N ALA A 119 -14.91 -15.27 9.94
CA ALA A 119 -14.21 -14.30 10.79
C ALA A 119 -14.15 -12.92 10.13
N ILE A 120 -13.87 -12.86 8.83
CA ILE A 120 -13.84 -11.60 8.07
C ILE A 120 -15.22 -10.97 8.01
N LYS A 121 -16.27 -11.75 7.72
CA LYS A 121 -17.66 -11.27 7.81
C LYS A 121 -18.02 -10.71 9.19
N ILE A 122 -17.53 -11.33 10.27
CA ILE A 122 -17.75 -10.82 11.64
C ILE A 122 -17.08 -9.47 11.82
N VAL A 123 -15.82 -9.30 11.38
CA VAL A 123 -15.11 -8.01 11.52
C VAL A 123 -15.78 -6.93 10.66
N ASP A 124 -16.11 -7.22 9.41
CA ASP A 124 -16.82 -6.29 8.51
C ASP A 124 -18.16 -5.85 9.12
N TYR A 125 -18.93 -6.79 9.67
CA TYR A 125 -20.20 -6.50 10.35
C TYR A 125 -20.02 -5.60 11.58
N ILE A 126 -18.97 -5.85 12.37
CA ILE A 126 -18.65 -5.04 13.54
C ILE A 126 -18.23 -3.64 13.11
N GLN A 127 -17.37 -3.50 12.10
CA GLN A 127 -16.94 -2.20 11.57
C GLN A 127 -18.12 -1.38 11.04
N ALA A 128 -19.00 -1.98 10.23
CA ALA A 128 -20.21 -1.32 9.74
C ALA A 128 -21.17 -0.89 10.87
N ARG A 129 -21.20 -1.63 11.98
CA ARG A 129 -22.05 -1.33 13.15
C ARG A 129 -21.36 -0.42 14.17
N ALA A 130 -20.05 -0.24 14.07
CA ALA A 130 -19.25 0.62 14.93
C ALA A 130 -19.37 2.10 14.55
N GLU A 131 -19.75 2.42 13.30
CA GLU A 131 -20.03 3.79 12.85
C GLU A 131 -21.05 4.48 13.79
N GLY A 132 -20.57 5.50 14.53
CA GLY A 132 -21.39 6.30 15.45
C GLY A 132 -21.55 5.77 16.89
N ARG A 133 -20.82 4.72 17.30
CA ARG A 133 -20.87 4.18 18.68
C ARG A 133 -19.53 4.37 19.41
N LYS A 134 -19.55 4.31 20.75
CA LYS A 134 -18.32 4.33 21.59
C LYS A 134 -17.74 2.92 21.81
N GLU A 135 -18.61 1.95 22.03
CA GLU A 135 -18.29 0.55 22.26
C GLU A 135 -19.22 -0.35 21.44
N ILE A 136 -18.69 -1.50 21.04
CA ILE A 136 -19.47 -2.54 20.37
C ILE A 136 -19.30 -3.87 21.08
N SER A 137 -20.41 -4.60 21.23
CA SER A 137 -20.42 -5.97 21.70
C SER A 137 -21.25 -6.85 20.77
N LEU A 138 -20.76 -8.06 20.52
CA LEU A 138 -21.43 -9.07 19.69
C LEU A 138 -21.42 -10.42 20.41
N ASP A 139 -22.60 -10.90 20.78
CA ASP A 139 -22.77 -12.20 21.43
C ASP A 139 -22.74 -13.35 20.40
N SER A 140 -22.28 -14.54 20.79
CA SER A 140 -22.19 -15.70 19.89
C SER A 140 -23.53 -16.16 19.30
N SER A 141 -24.65 -15.89 19.98
CA SER A 141 -26.00 -16.10 19.44
C SER A 141 -26.30 -15.12 18.31
N GLN A 142 -26.00 -13.83 18.50
CA GLN A 142 -26.16 -12.77 17.50
C GLN A 142 -25.25 -13.02 16.29
N ALA A 143 -24.00 -13.42 16.53
CA ALA A 143 -23.06 -13.79 15.47
C ALA A 143 -23.56 -14.99 14.66
N ARG A 144 -24.14 -16.01 15.32
CA ARG A 144 -24.75 -17.15 14.62
C ARG A 144 -25.95 -16.74 13.76
N THR A 145 -26.83 -15.88 14.27
CA THR A 145 -27.98 -15.37 13.50
C THR A 145 -27.52 -14.56 12.31
N MET A 146 -26.51 -13.69 12.48
CA MET A 146 -25.92 -12.91 11.39
C MET A 146 -25.30 -13.81 10.33
N LEU A 147 -24.56 -14.86 10.73
CA LEU A 147 -23.98 -15.81 9.79
C LEU A 147 -25.02 -16.74 9.15
N ALA A 148 -26.14 -17.02 9.83
CA ALA A 148 -27.21 -17.85 9.30
C ALA A 148 -28.11 -17.12 8.31
N GLY A 149 -28.15 -15.78 8.34
CA GLY A 149 -28.87 -14.94 7.37
C GLY A 149 -28.44 -15.18 5.91
N SER A 150 -27.29 -15.84 5.67
CA SER A 150 -26.87 -16.31 4.35
C SER A 150 -27.34 -17.72 3.96
N GLY A 151 -28.34 -18.28 4.66
CA GLY A 151 -28.97 -19.57 4.35
C GLY A 151 -28.27 -20.83 4.88
N GLU A 152 -27.11 -20.70 5.55
CA GLU A 152 -26.35 -21.83 6.10
C GLU A 152 -26.43 -21.84 7.64
N HIS A 153 -26.89 -22.95 8.23
CA HIS A 153 -26.93 -23.08 9.68
C HIS A 153 -25.51 -23.26 10.26
N VAL A 154 -25.01 -22.25 10.98
CA VAL A 154 -23.68 -22.30 11.61
C VAL A 154 -23.73 -22.98 12.98
N SER A 155 -22.91 -24.02 13.15
CA SER A 155 -22.72 -24.71 14.44
C SER A 155 -22.10 -23.78 15.48
N ARG A 156 -22.49 -23.95 16.76
CA ARG A 156 -21.92 -23.20 17.90
C ARG A 156 -20.38 -23.28 17.91
N LYS A 157 -19.82 -24.48 17.68
CA LYS A 157 -18.35 -24.69 17.67
C LYS A 157 -17.66 -23.91 16.55
N GLU A 158 -18.29 -23.79 15.39
CA GLU A 158 -17.73 -23.05 14.26
C GLU A 158 -17.82 -21.54 14.45
N CYS A 159 -18.94 -21.06 15.00
CA CYS A 159 -19.09 -19.65 15.36
C CYS A 159 -18.02 -19.23 16.37
N ILE A 160 -17.82 -20.00 17.44
CA ILE A 160 -16.78 -19.69 18.45
C ILE A 160 -15.38 -19.67 17.82
N ARG A 161 -15.06 -20.63 16.94
CA ARG A 161 -13.78 -20.62 16.21
C ARG A 161 -13.62 -19.40 15.31
N ALA A 162 -14.69 -18.97 14.64
CA ALA A 162 -14.69 -17.76 13.81
C ALA A 162 -14.54 -16.49 14.66
N MET A 163 -15.20 -16.40 15.82
CA MET A 163 -15.07 -15.26 16.74
C MET A 163 -13.63 -15.14 17.30
N ARG A 164 -13.03 -16.24 17.76
CA ARG A 164 -11.62 -16.24 18.19
C ARG A 164 -10.66 -15.91 17.05
N ARG A 165 -11.00 -16.30 15.81
CA ARG A 165 -10.19 -15.93 14.65
C ARG A 165 -10.37 -14.45 14.30
N ALA A 166 -11.55 -13.86 14.52
CA ALA A 166 -11.80 -12.44 14.31
C ALA A 166 -10.96 -11.58 15.27
N GLU A 167 -10.84 -11.95 16.54
CA GLU A 167 -9.89 -11.35 17.50
C GLU A 167 -8.43 -11.42 17.01
N LYS A 168 -7.99 -12.56 16.44
CA LYS A 168 -6.64 -12.65 15.86
C LYS A 168 -6.43 -11.74 14.66
N LEU A 169 -7.49 -11.50 13.88
CA LEU A 169 -7.46 -10.66 12.68
C LEU A 169 -7.52 -9.16 13.03
N CYS A 170 -8.32 -8.78 14.03
CA CYS A 170 -8.36 -7.43 14.58
C CYS A 170 -8.16 -7.51 16.10
N PRO A 171 -6.92 -7.29 16.59
CA PRO A 171 -6.58 -7.35 18.02
C PRO A 171 -7.30 -6.35 18.91
N ALA A 172 -7.95 -5.33 18.31
CA ALA A 172 -8.82 -4.41 19.05
C ALA A 172 -10.13 -5.06 19.53
N LEU A 173 -10.43 -6.28 19.05
CA LEU A 173 -11.53 -7.09 19.53
C LEU A 173 -11.04 -8.10 20.57
N GLU A 174 -11.71 -8.14 21.72
CA GLU A 174 -11.49 -9.14 22.76
C GLU A 174 -12.59 -10.19 22.72
N CYS A 175 -12.23 -11.47 22.66
CA CYS A 175 -13.18 -12.59 22.64
C CYS A 175 -13.27 -13.29 24.00
N ASN A 176 -14.17 -12.84 24.85
CA ASN A 176 -14.33 -13.35 26.22
C ASN A 176 -15.73 -13.93 26.49
N HIS A 177 -15.90 -14.59 27.63
CA HIS A 177 -17.23 -15.01 28.08
C HIS A 177 -18.04 -13.80 28.56
N LYS A 178 -19.35 -13.85 28.36
CA LYS A 178 -20.27 -12.84 28.86
C LYS A 178 -20.23 -12.84 30.40
N PRO A 179 -19.98 -11.68 31.05
CA PRO A 179 -19.93 -11.62 32.51
C PRO A 179 -21.30 -11.95 33.11
N GLY A 180 -21.31 -12.76 34.17
CA GLY A 180 -22.52 -13.19 34.87
C GLY A 180 -23.37 -14.23 34.14
N ASP A 181 -22.91 -14.78 33.01
CA ASP A 181 -23.62 -15.83 32.29
C ASP A 181 -23.13 -17.23 32.66
N GLY A 182 -23.95 -17.97 33.42
CA GLY A 182 -23.69 -19.38 33.75
C GLY A 182 -23.65 -20.31 32.53
N ARG A 183 -24.12 -19.87 31.36
CA ARG A 183 -24.09 -20.63 30.11
C ARG A 183 -22.80 -20.45 29.30
N GLN A 184 -21.88 -19.62 29.81
CA GLN A 184 -20.58 -19.34 29.20
C GLN A 184 -20.70 -18.87 27.73
N THR A 185 -21.66 -18.00 27.43
CA THR A 185 -21.82 -17.43 26.08
C THR A 185 -20.59 -16.61 25.70
N MET A 186 -19.99 -16.86 24.55
CA MET A 186 -18.89 -16.05 24.04
C MET A 186 -19.41 -14.70 23.56
N ARG A 187 -18.65 -13.64 23.81
CA ARG A 187 -18.90 -12.24 23.43
C ARG A 187 -17.61 -11.65 22.85
N LEU A 188 -17.74 -10.95 21.72
CA LEU A 188 -16.70 -10.06 21.21
C LEU A 188 -16.98 -8.65 21.72
N THR A 189 -15.98 -7.97 22.27
CA THR A 189 -16.05 -6.56 22.70
C THR A 189 -14.92 -5.77 22.08
N GLY A 190 -15.15 -4.50 21.74
CA GLY A 190 -14.11 -3.62 21.25
C GLY A 190 -14.50 -2.15 21.32
N LEU A 191 -13.49 -1.29 21.42
CA LEU A 191 -13.65 0.17 21.37
C LEU A 191 -13.64 0.64 19.92
N VAL A 192 -14.58 1.52 19.56
CA VAL A 192 -14.76 1.92 18.15
C VAL A 192 -13.55 2.64 17.57
N ARG A 193 -12.87 3.46 18.37
CA ARG A 193 -11.62 4.16 17.97
C ARG A 193 -10.55 3.19 17.46
N ASP A 194 -10.43 2.03 18.11
CA ASP A 194 -9.37 1.06 17.84
C ASP A 194 -9.77 0.10 16.69
N LEU A 195 -11.05 0.09 16.31
CA LEU A 195 -11.62 -0.75 15.24
C LEU A 195 -11.56 -0.12 13.85
N LEU A 196 -11.54 1.22 13.79
CA LEU A 196 -11.44 1.98 12.53
C LEU A 196 -10.01 1.95 11.97
N ASP A 197 -9.00 1.79 12.83
CA ASP A 197 -7.59 1.64 12.45
C ASP A 197 -7.17 0.17 12.23
N CYS A 198 -8.09 -0.78 12.40
CA CYS A 198 -7.84 -2.20 12.18
C CYS A 198 -7.82 -2.55 10.68
N ASP A 199 -6.68 -2.35 10.02
CA ASP A 199 -6.43 -2.91 8.69
C ASP A 199 -6.14 -4.41 8.77
N ILE A 200 -7.15 -5.23 8.45
CA ILE A 200 -7.10 -6.72 8.45
C ILE A 200 -6.00 -7.28 7.50
N TRP A 201 -5.41 -6.42 6.66
CA TRP A 201 -4.53 -6.79 5.55
C TRP A 201 -3.07 -7.05 5.91
N GLN A 202 -2.55 -6.58 7.06
CA GLN A 202 -1.11 -6.75 7.36
C GLN A 202 -0.72 -8.14 7.90
N ARG A 203 -1.65 -9.08 8.09
CA ARG A 203 -1.34 -10.39 8.71
C ARG A 203 -1.51 -11.60 7.81
N SER A 204 -1.69 -11.42 6.51
CA SER A 204 -1.63 -12.53 5.53
C SER A 204 -0.20 -13.10 5.35
N GLY A 205 0.82 -12.47 5.92
CA GLY A 205 2.19 -13.00 6.01
C GLY A 205 2.42 -14.01 7.15
N MET A 206 1.48 -14.15 8.11
CA MET A 206 1.58 -15.21 9.13
C MET A 206 1.07 -16.52 8.54
N THR A 207 1.93 -17.14 7.74
CA THR A 207 1.94 -18.58 7.56
C THR A 207 2.19 -19.21 8.94
N VAL A 208 1.25 -20.05 9.37
CA VAL A 208 1.48 -21.04 10.43
C VAL A 208 1.96 -22.30 9.73
#